data_AF-A0A7K3AKQ5-F1
#
_entry.id   AF-A0A7K3AKQ5-F1
#
_cell.length_a   1.000
_cell.length_b   1.000
_cell.length_c   1.000
_cell.angle_alpha   90.00
_cell.angle_beta   90.00
_cell.angle_gamma   90.00
#
_symmetry.space_group_name_H-M   'P 1'
#
loop_
_entity.id
_entity.type
_entity.pdbx_description
1 polymer ?
#
loop_
_entity_poly.entity_id
_entity_poly.type
_entity_poly.pdbx_seq_one_letter_code
_entity_poly.pdbx_strand_id
1 'polypeptide(L)'
;MKHGKKNARRYIVAASIGALLSAGVATGAYAGTTEKPSAPAAAPAYQPEMVKALAVTLGVSEKAAVERLDREADQQDRFADLRKDRVDTLGAFFTKDGSLVVNAADAEAAKDVRAAGLKARVPERGESELDRIKAQLDAKALKSAPAGISAWSVDLASDTVTVEVNGDTDAATRSFLKAAQSNGDAVRVVKGQEKLETQAVVPPGSRMTFNGYLCSVGYGAKDRNGKQVLVTAGHCIEDLPALAYNGTRFAKGTHTRFALGTRSVDMGIAAVDAGNSIGLDITTYGRAGTVPVKGSKRAPSGAALCKSGQTTQWTCGKVGSYNVSVTYTDQNGGPDTVVTGLASSSVCTQGGDSGGAYVSGDQAQGMTSGGPSNQRCNGQVNSPGSSYFQPLDDALAYYGLTLNTK
;
A
#
# COMPACT_ATOMS: atom_id res chain seq x y z
N MET A 1 -27.15 -58.04 -27.86
CA MET A 1 -27.29 -58.45 -26.44
C MET A 1 -27.41 -57.19 -25.60
N LYS A 2 -28.64 -56.85 -25.14
CA LYS A 2 -29.15 -56.83 -23.74
C LYS A 2 -28.34 -55.91 -22.79
N HIS A 3 -28.89 -55.05 -21.93
CA HIS A 3 -30.23 -54.50 -21.57
C HIS A 3 -29.91 -53.32 -20.61
N GLY A 4 -30.60 -52.16 -20.62
CA GLY A 4 -31.78 -51.82 -19.78
C GLY A 4 -31.45 -51.67 -18.28
N LYS A 5 -31.88 -50.69 -17.47
CA LYS A 5 -33.05 -49.81 -17.47
C LYS A 5 -32.85 -48.63 -16.48
N LYS A 6 -33.58 -47.55 -16.76
CA LYS A 6 -33.96 -46.42 -15.90
C LYS A 6 -34.66 -46.87 -14.60
N ASN A 7 -34.73 -45.99 -13.59
CA ASN A 7 -36.00 -45.61 -12.95
C ASN A 7 -35.87 -44.38 -12.04
N ALA A 8 -36.66 -43.36 -12.38
CA ALA A 8 -37.17 -42.37 -11.45
C ALA A 8 -38.50 -42.89 -10.85
N ARG A 9 -38.89 -42.42 -9.66
CA ARG A 9 -40.30 -42.42 -9.26
C ARG A 9 -40.62 -41.29 -8.29
N ARG A 10 -41.74 -40.63 -8.58
CA ARG A 10 -42.38 -39.53 -7.87
C ARG A 10 -43.60 -40.04 -7.07
N TYR A 11 -44.06 -39.18 -6.17
CA TYR A 11 -45.40 -38.99 -5.60
C TYR A 11 -45.87 -39.92 -4.46
N ILE A 12 -46.42 -39.33 -3.40
CA ILE A 12 -47.89 -39.26 -3.14
C ILE A 12 -48.18 -38.18 -2.07
N VAL A 13 -49.26 -37.43 -2.31
CA VAL A 13 -49.95 -36.50 -1.41
C VAL A 13 -51.02 -37.28 -0.63
N ALA A 14 -51.23 -37.00 0.66
CA ALA A 14 -52.51 -37.22 1.33
C ALA A 14 -52.69 -36.28 2.53
N ALA A 15 -53.88 -35.67 2.61
CA ALA A 15 -54.35 -34.73 3.62
C ALA A 15 -55.44 -35.37 4.50
N SER A 16 -55.56 -34.97 5.77
CA SER A 16 -56.77 -35.05 6.63
C SER A 16 -56.46 -34.25 7.93
N ILE A 17 -57.09 -33.11 8.25
CA ILE A 17 -58.42 -32.82 8.86
C ILE A 17 -58.65 -33.49 10.24
N GLY A 18 -58.86 -32.66 11.29
CA GLY A 18 -59.90 -32.92 12.29
C GLY A 18 -59.61 -32.69 13.79
N ALA A 19 -60.32 -31.69 14.37
CA ALA A 19 -60.79 -31.50 15.76
C ALA A 19 -59.77 -31.06 16.85
N LEU A 20 -59.85 -29.88 17.51
CA LEU A 20 -60.88 -29.21 18.35
C LEU A 20 -60.82 -29.53 19.86
N LEU A 21 -60.86 -28.44 20.65
CA LEU A 21 -61.11 -28.26 22.11
C LEU A 21 -59.87 -28.31 23.02
N SER A 22 -59.66 -27.50 24.06
CA SER A 22 -60.18 -26.22 24.60
C SER A 22 -59.44 -26.02 25.94
N ALA A 23 -58.99 -24.79 26.25
CA ALA A 23 -58.80 -24.18 27.59
C ALA A 23 -57.64 -23.18 27.50
N GLY A 24 -57.70 -21.95 27.99
CA GLY A 24 -58.71 -21.21 28.73
C GLY A 24 -58.21 -19.76 28.79
N VAL A 25 -59.15 -18.82 28.78
CA VAL A 25 -58.89 -17.38 28.79
C VAL A 25 -58.42 -16.93 30.17
N ALA A 26 -57.40 -16.07 30.22
CA ALA A 26 -57.29 -15.04 31.23
C ALA A 26 -56.70 -13.77 30.58
N THR A 27 -57.60 -12.84 30.31
CA THR A 27 -57.35 -11.47 29.87
C THR A 27 -56.66 -10.67 30.98
N GLY A 28 -55.43 -10.22 30.72
CA GLY A 28 -54.82 -9.09 31.43
C GLY A 28 -54.66 -7.93 30.46
N ALA A 29 -55.53 -6.92 30.55
CA ALA A 29 -55.38 -5.68 29.81
C ALA A 29 -54.30 -4.82 30.48
N TYR A 30 -53.10 -4.79 29.89
CA TYR A 30 -52.15 -3.70 30.10
C TYR A 30 -52.25 -2.77 28.90
N ALA A 31 -52.71 -1.55 29.13
CA ALA A 31 -52.65 -0.46 28.16
C ALA A 31 -51.17 -0.05 28.01
N GLY A 32 -50.44 -0.75 27.15
CA GLY A 32 -49.16 -0.31 26.64
C GLY A 32 -49.41 0.63 25.47
N THR A 33 -48.94 1.87 25.57
CA THR A 33 -48.81 2.78 24.43
C THR A 33 -48.04 2.08 23.33
N THR A 34 -48.72 1.69 22.25
CA THR A 34 -48.06 1.18 21.05
C THR A 34 -47.30 2.34 20.41
N GLU A 35 -46.03 2.51 20.77
CA GLU A 35 -45.11 3.27 19.96
C GLU A 35 -45.08 2.62 18.58
N LYS A 36 -45.55 3.37 17.58
CA LYS A 36 -45.47 3.00 16.17
C LYS A 36 -44.00 2.67 15.88
N PRO A 37 -43.67 1.51 15.27
CA PRO A 37 -42.31 1.22 14.88
C PRO A 37 -41.79 2.38 14.02
N SER A 38 -40.81 3.12 14.54
CA SER A 38 -40.09 4.13 13.78
C SER A 38 -39.53 3.43 12.54
N ALA A 39 -39.87 3.95 11.36
CA ALA A 39 -39.32 3.48 10.10
C ALA A 39 -37.79 3.35 10.25
N PRO A 40 -37.16 2.28 9.74
CA PRO A 40 -35.71 2.14 9.81
C PRO A 40 -35.10 3.42 9.25
N ALA A 41 -34.26 4.08 10.05
CA ALA A 41 -33.55 5.28 9.63
C ALA A 41 -32.91 4.99 8.28
N ALA A 42 -33.20 5.82 7.27
CA ALA A 42 -32.60 5.68 5.96
C ALA A 42 -31.09 5.54 6.15
N ALA A 43 -30.50 4.53 5.50
CA ALA A 43 -29.06 4.36 5.53
C ALA A 43 -28.40 5.69 5.13
N PRO A 44 -27.39 6.16 5.87
CA PRO A 44 -26.75 7.43 5.54
C PRO A 44 -26.27 7.38 4.09
N ALA A 45 -26.57 8.42 3.31
CA ALA A 45 -26.22 8.51 1.88
C ALA A 45 -24.71 8.39 1.64
N TYR A 46 -23.90 8.74 2.64
CA TYR A 46 -22.45 8.73 2.62
C TYR A 46 -21.87 7.94 3.79
N GLN A 47 -20.69 7.34 3.59
CA GLN A 47 -19.98 6.64 4.66
C GLN A 47 -19.50 7.64 5.75
N PRO A 48 -19.77 7.40 7.05
CA PRO A 48 -19.42 8.35 8.11
C PRO A 48 -17.94 8.75 8.16
N GLU A 49 -17.03 7.79 7.94
CA GLU A 49 -15.58 8.06 7.95
C GLU A 49 -15.14 8.99 6.82
N MET A 50 -15.81 8.93 5.65
CA MET A 50 -15.54 9.86 4.54
C MET A 50 -16.02 11.26 4.89
N VAL A 51 -17.23 11.39 5.44
CA VAL A 51 -17.80 12.69 5.84
C VAL A 51 -16.92 13.36 6.88
N LYS A 52 -16.47 12.61 7.90
CA LYS A 52 -15.58 13.12 8.94
C LYS A 52 -14.25 13.60 8.37
N ALA A 53 -13.63 12.81 7.48
CA ALA A 53 -12.39 13.21 6.84
C ALA A 53 -12.57 14.49 6.00
N LEU A 54 -13.64 14.54 5.20
CA LEU A 54 -13.96 15.70 4.37
C LEU A 54 -14.22 16.96 5.20
N ALA A 55 -14.98 16.84 6.29
CA ALA A 55 -15.26 17.94 7.22
C ALA A 55 -13.98 18.53 7.81
N VAL A 56 -13.04 17.68 8.24
CA VAL A 56 -11.73 18.10 8.73
C VAL A 56 -10.93 18.80 7.62
N THR A 57 -10.88 18.22 6.42
CA THR A 57 -10.15 18.79 5.27
C THR A 57 -10.67 20.16 4.87
N LEU A 58 -12.00 20.33 4.87
CA LEU A 58 -12.65 21.59 4.50
C LEU A 58 -12.69 22.61 5.65
N GLY A 59 -12.41 22.19 6.89
CA GLY A 59 -12.55 23.03 8.08
C GLY A 59 -14.01 23.38 8.41
N VAL A 60 -14.94 22.45 8.17
CA VAL A 60 -16.39 22.64 8.37
C VAL A 60 -16.99 21.54 9.25
N SER A 61 -18.27 21.66 9.60
CA SER A 61 -18.98 20.59 10.33
C SER A 61 -19.31 19.41 9.39
N GLU A 62 -19.47 18.20 9.95
CA GLU A 62 -19.92 17.03 9.19
C GLU A 62 -21.23 17.28 8.45
N LYS A 63 -22.18 17.99 9.08
CA LYS A 63 -23.43 18.42 8.44
C LYS A 63 -23.16 19.29 7.21
N ALA A 64 -22.29 20.29 7.31
CA ALA A 64 -21.96 21.17 6.19
C ALA A 64 -21.21 20.43 5.06
N ALA A 65 -20.41 19.41 5.40
CA ALA A 65 -19.76 18.53 4.42
C ALA A 65 -20.80 17.69 3.65
N VAL A 66 -21.78 17.11 4.34
CA VAL A 66 -22.90 16.39 3.69
C VAL A 66 -23.70 17.33 2.80
N GLU A 67 -24.11 18.50 3.30
CA GLU A 67 -24.86 19.48 2.50
C GLU A 67 -24.07 19.94 1.27
N ARG A 68 -22.74 19.98 1.34
CA ARG A 68 -21.89 20.26 0.18
C ARG A 68 -21.94 19.13 -0.84
N LEU A 69 -21.80 17.88 -0.41
CA LEU A 69 -21.87 16.71 -1.30
C LEU A 69 -23.24 16.60 -2.00
N ASP A 70 -24.33 16.85 -1.27
CA ASP A 70 -25.68 16.86 -1.84
C ASP A 70 -25.80 17.92 -2.95
N ARG A 71 -25.30 19.13 -2.70
CA ARG A 71 -25.29 20.20 -3.73
C ARG A 71 -24.42 19.87 -4.93
N GLU A 72 -23.23 19.31 -4.71
CA GLU A 72 -22.32 18.93 -5.79
C GLU A 72 -22.97 17.83 -6.67
N ALA A 73 -23.66 16.87 -6.06
CA ALA A 73 -24.41 15.84 -6.77
C ALA A 73 -25.57 16.43 -7.62
N ASP A 74 -26.40 17.29 -7.02
CA ASP A 74 -27.48 17.99 -7.74
C ASP A 74 -26.95 18.79 -8.95
N GLN A 75 -25.80 19.46 -8.79
CA GLN A 75 -25.17 20.22 -9.86
C GLN A 75 -24.61 19.32 -10.97
N GLN A 76 -24.06 18.15 -10.61
CA GLN A 76 -23.59 17.15 -11.57
C GLN A 76 -24.74 16.55 -12.37
N ASP A 77 -25.88 16.27 -11.74
CA ASP A 77 -27.07 15.74 -12.41
C ASP A 77 -27.61 16.75 -13.45
N ARG A 78 -27.72 18.03 -13.07
CA ARG A 78 -28.12 19.10 -13.99
C ARG A 78 -27.14 19.24 -15.16
N PHE A 79 -25.84 19.09 -14.91
CA PHE A 79 -24.84 19.12 -15.98
C PHE A 79 -24.94 17.91 -16.91
N ALA A 80 -25.24 16.73 -16.37
CA ALA A 80 -25.52 15.55 -17.18
C ALA A 80 -26.77 15.73 -18.05
N ASP A 81 -27.81 16.37 -17.53
CA ASP A 81 -29.03 16.66 -18.29
C ASP A 81 -28.78 17.65 -19.44
N LEU A 82 -28.02 18.72 -19.22
CA LEU A 82 -27.58 19.63 -20.30
C LEU A 82 -26.86 18.89 -21.44
N ARG A 83 -26.02 17.90 -21.12
CA ARG A 83 -25.35 17.07 -22.12
C ARG A 83 -26.31 16.16 -22.87
N LYS A 84 -27.32 15.59 -22.21
CA LYS A 84 -28.39 14.80 -22.87
C LYS A 84 -29.20 15.67 -23.83
N ASP A 85 -29.46 16.91 -23.43
CA ASP A 85 -30.17 17.92 -24.22
C ASP A 85 -29.29 18.53 -25.33
N ARG A 86 -28.04 18.07 -25.45
CA ARG A 86 -27.05 18.47 -26.46
C ARG A 86 -26.69 19.96 -26.42
N VAL A 87 -26.73 20.57 -25.23
CA VAL A 87 -26.17 21.90 -25.02
C VAL A 87 -24.66 21.83 -25.24
N ASP A 88 -24.14 22.76 -26.05
CA ASP A 88 -22.73 22.76 -26.45
C ASP A 88 -21.83 23.24 -25.30
N THR A 89 -21.14 22.29 -24.67
CA THR A 89 -20.30 22.53 -23.49
C THR A 89 -18.89 22.02 -23.72
N LEU A 90 -17.91 22.78 -23.23
CA LEU A 90 -16.47 22.57 -23.35
C LEU A 90 -15.85 22.13 -22.01
N GLY A 91 -16.59 21.31 -21.26
CA GLY A 91 -16.22 20.80 -19.93
C GLY A 91 -16.76 21.64 -18.77
N ALA A 92 -16.48 21.21 -17.54
CA ALA A 92 -16.90 21.89 -16.32
C ALA A 92 -15.92 21.64 -15.17
N PHE A 93 -15.93 22.50 -14.16
CA PHE A 93 -15.09 22.37 -12.97
C PHE A 93 -15.82 22.92 -11.73
N PHE A 94 -15.49 22.38 -10.56
CA PHE A 94 -15.95 22.92 -9.28
C PHE A 94 -15.01 24.01 -8.79
N THR A 95 -15.59 25.09 -8.27
CA THR A 95 -14.86 26.13 -7.53
C THR A 95 -14.62 25.68 -6.08
N LYS A 96 -13.74 26.39 -5.34
CA LYS A 96 -13.39 26.03 -3.96
C LYS A 96 -14.59 25.95 -3.00
N ASP A 97 -15.60 26.79 -3.22
CA ASP A 97 -16.88 26.83 -2.49
C ASP A 97 -17.86 25.71 -2.90
N GLY A 98 -17.50 24.87 -3.87
CA GLY A 98 -18.32 23.75 -4.34
C GLY A 98 -19.37 24.15 -5.37
N SER A 99 -19.21 25.29 -6.07
CA SER A 99 -20.09 25.63 -7.19
C SER A 99 -19.58 25.03 -8.50
N LEU A 100 -20.42 24.31 -9.25
CA LEU A 100 -20.08 23.85 -10.60
C LEU A 100 -20.16 25.02 -11.61
N VAL A 101 -19.06 25.25 -12.32
CA VAL A 101 -18.97 26.19 -13.45
C VAL A 101 -18.79 25.38 -14.73
N VAL A 102 -19.70 25.58 -15.68
CA VAL A 102 -19.64 24.97 -17.01
C VAL A 102 -18.98 25.95 -17.98
N ASN A 103 -18.00 25.44 -18.72
CA ASN A 103 -17.45 26.12 -19.88
C ASN A 103 -18.42 25.90 -21.05
N ALA A 104 -19.14 26.93 -21.48
CA ALA A 104 -20.05 26.87 -22.62
C ALA A 104 -19.31 27.23 -23.93
N ALA A 105 -19.75 26.67 -25.05
CA ALA A 105 -19.13 26.94 -26.35
C ALA A 105 -19.33 28.39 -26.82
N ASP A 106 -20.50 28.98 -26.51
CA ASP A 106 -20.84 30.34 -26.88
C ASP A 106 -21.82 30.98 -25.87
N ALA A 107 -22.26 32.21 -26.19
CA ALA A 107 -23.18 32.96 -25.37
C ALA A 107 -24.58 32.33 -25.26
N GLU A 108 -25.01 31.55 -26.26
CA GLU A 108 -26.33 30.90 -26.25
C GLU A 108 -26.30 29.65 -25.38
N ALA A 109 -25.31 28.77 -25.56
CA ALA A 109 -25.10 27.65 -24.67
C ALA A 109 -24.91 28.10 -23.22
N ALA A 110 -24.26 29.25 -22.99
CA ALA A 110 -24.13 29.82 -21.66
C ALA A 110 -25.47 30.29 -21.06
N LYS A 111 -26.47 30.65 -21.86
CA LYS A 111 -27.83 30.95 -21.37
C LYS A 111 -28.53 29.65 -20.97
N ASP A 112 -28.43 28.61 -21.78
CA ASP A 112 -29.05 27.29 -21.50
C ASP A 112 -28.50 26.70 -20.19
N VAL A 113 -27.19 26.76 -19.99
CA VAL A 113 -26.54 26.34 -18.72
C VAL A 113 -27.11 27.12 -17.53
N ARG A 114 -27.29 28.44 -17.65
CA ARG A 114 -27.84 29.28 -16.57
C ARG A 114 -29.32 29.00 -16.33
N ALA A 115 -30.08 28.71 -17.38
CA ALA A 115 -31.48 28.31 -17.28
C ALA A 115 -31.63 26.97 -16.51
N ALA A 116 -30.67 26.06 -16.64
CA ALA A 116 -30.57 24.85 -15.83
C ALA A 116 -30.05 25.10 -14.39
N GLY A 117 -29.81 26.35 -14.00
CA GLY A 117 -29.40 26.71 -12.64
C GLY A 117 -27.92 26.45 -12.32
N LEU A 118 -27.05 26.37 -13.33
CA LEU A 118 -25.61 26.25 -13.17
C LEU A 118 -24.89 27.56 -13.51
N LYS A 119 -23.65 27.72 -13.01
CA LYS A 119 -22.79 28.84 -13.42
C LYS A 119 -22.20 28.53 -14.80
N ALA A 120 -22.14 29.54 -15.66
CA ALA A 120 -21.62 29.42 -17.02
C ALA A 120 -20.60 30.51 -17.34
N ARG A 121 -19.53 30.13 -18.06
CA ARG A 121 -18.59 31.04 -18.71
C ARG A 121 -18.27 30.55 -20.11
N VAL A 122 -17.81 31.44 -20.98
CA VAL A 122 -17.26 31.07 -22.30
C VAL A 122 -15.74 31.15 -22.18
N PRO A 123 -15.00 30.03 -22.23
CA PRO A 123 -13.54 30.03 -22.18
C PRO A 123 -12.95 30.47 -23.54
N GLU A 124 -11.62 30.61 -23.60
CA GLU A 124 -10.93 30.88 -24.87
C GLU A 124 -10.77 29.61 -25.70
N ARG A 125 -10.49 28.48 -25.05
CA ARG A 125 -10.12 27.20 -25.70
C ARG A 125 -11.12 26.08 -25.36
N GLY A 126 -11.27 25.77 -24.07
CA GLY A 126 -12.09 24.67 -23.59
C GLY A 126 -11.43 23.28 -23.72
N GLU A 127 -12.12 22.27 -23.20
CA GLU A 127 -11.58 20.92 -22.96
C GLU A 127 -10.97 20.26 -24.22
N SER A 128 -11.71 20.23 -25.32
CA SER A 128 -11.27 19.54 -26.54
C SER A 128 -10.01 20.14 -27.17
N GLU A 129 -9.80 21.45 -27.07
CA GLU A 129 -8.57 22.07 -27.58
C GLU A 129 -7.38 21.79 -26.65
N LEU A 130 -7.58 21.91 -25.34
CA LEU A 130 -6.55 21.61 -24.35
C LEU A 130 -6.12 20.14 -24.38
N ASP A 131 -7.06 19.22 -24.62
CA ASP A 131 -6.76 17.79 -24.80
C ASP A 131 -5.88 17.53 -26.03
N ARG A 132 -6.07 18.28 -27.13
CA ARG A 132 -5.19 18.15 -28.31
C ARG A 132 -3.77 18.59 -27.98
N ILE A 133 -3.60 19.67 -27.23
CA ILE A 133 -2.27 20.14 -26.78
C ILE A 133 -1.64 19.08 -25.86
N LYS A 134 -2.39 18.57 -24.88
CA LYS A 134 -1.92 17.53 -23.97
C LYS A 134 -1.50 16.27 -24.73
N ALA A 135 -2.28 15.84 -25.73
CA ALA A 135 -1.97 14.67 -26.54
C ALA A 135 -0.67 14.83 -27.37
N GLN A 136 -0.36 16.03 -27.84
CA GLN A 136 0.92 16.32 -28.49
C GLN A 136 2.10 16.18 -27.52
N LEU A 137 1.93 16.64 -26.28
CA LEU A 137 2.92 16.46 -25.22
C LEU A 137 3.08 14.99 -24.83
N ASP A 138 1.98 14.24 -24.69
CA ASP A 138 1.98 12.80 -24.44
C ASP A 138 2.81 12.06 -25.51
N ALA A 139 2.55 12.33 -26.79
CA ALA A 139 3.26 11.72 -27.92
C ALA A 139 4.76 12.06 -27.92
N LYS A 140 5.15 13.21 -27.39
CA LYS A 140 6.55 13.61 -27.26
C LYS A 140 7.25 12.88 -26.11
N ALA A 141 6.59 12.78 -24.95
CA ALA A 141 7.11 12.08 -23.79
C ALA A 141 7.31 10.58 -24.05
N LEU A 142 6.46 9.97 -24.89
CA LEU A 142 6.62 8.56 -25.31
C LEU A 142 7.90 8.31 -26.12
N LYS A 143 8.39 9.29 -26.87
CA LYS A 143 9.63 9.17 -27.65
C LYS A 143 10.87 9.35 -26.78
N SER A 144 10.79 10.23 -25.79
CA SER A 144 11.88 10.52 -24.86
C SER A 144 11.29 11.05 -23.56
N ALA A 145 11.36 10.24 -22.51
CA ALA A 145 10.77 10.56 -21.21
C ALA A 145 11.49 11.78 -20.58
N PRO A 146 10.75 12.87 -20.27
CA PRO A 146 11.35 14.07 -19.69
C PRO A 146 11.47 13.93 -18.17
N ALA A 147 12.63 13.46 -17.68
CA ALA A 147 12.83 13.11 -16.27
C ALA A 147 12.63 14.29 -15.29
N GLY A 148 12.75 15.53 -15.77
CA GLY A 148 12.56 16.77 -15.01
C GLY A 148 11.12 17.29 -14.94
N ILE A 149 10.16 16.60 -15.57
CA ILE A 149 8.74 16.95 -15.55
C ILE A 149 8.01 15.99 -14.60
N SER A 150 7.31 16.55 -13.62
CA SER A 150 6.53 15.78 -12.65
C SER A 150 5.18 15.34 -13.22
N ALA A 151 4.44 16.27 -13.84
CA ALA A 151 3.13 16.01 -14.41
C ALA A 151 2.78 17.03 -15.50
N TRP A 152 1.80 16.70 -16.34
CA TRP A 152 1.13 17.66 -17.20
C TRP A 152 -0.35 17.28 -17.41
N SER A 153 -1.24 18.27 -17.37
CA SER A 153 -2.70 18.05 -17.31
C SER A 153 -3.50 19.19 -17.92
N VAL A 154 -4.73 18.92 -18.34
CA VAL A 154 -5.72 19.95 -18.68
C VAL A 154 -6.28 20.56 -17.39
N ASP A 155 -6.23 21.88 -17.28
CA ASP A 155 -6.86 22.67 -16.21
C ASP A 155 -7.99 23.51 -16.80
N LEU A 156 -9.22 23.01 -16.69
CA LEU A 156 -10.42 23.68 -17.19
C LEU A 156 -10.80 24.93 -16.41
N ALA A 157 -10.27 25.13 -15.21
CA ALA A 157 -10.54 26.33 -14.42
C ALA A 157 -9.71 27.51 -14.92
N SER A 158 -8.43 27.29 -15.22
CA SER A 158 -7.58 28.31 -15.85
C SER A 158 -7.57 28.31 -17.37
N ASP A 159 -8.22 27.33 -18.00
CA ASP A 159 -8.29 27.17 -19.46
C ASP A 159 -6.91 26.99 -20.13
N THR A 160 -6.06 26.17 -19.48
CA THR A 160 -4.67 25.91 -19.90
C THR A 160 -4.27 24.45 -19.69
N VAL A 161 -3.24 23.99 -20.40
CA VAL A 161 -2.48 22.79 -20.02
C VAL A 161 -1.41 23.18 -18.99
N THR A 162 -1.49 22.64 -17.78
CA THR A 162 -0.47 22.85 -16.75
C THR A 162 0.68 21.86 -16.94
N VAL A 163 1.93 22.33 -16.83
CA VAL A 163 3.15 21.51 -16.85
C VAL A 163 3.95 21.76 -15.57
N GLU A 164 4.09 20.71 -14.76
CA GLU A 164 4.75 20.73 -13.46
C GLU A 164 6.21 20.28 -13.57
N VAL A 165 7.14 21.11 -13.10
CA VAL A 165 8.59 20.93 -13.32
C VAL A 165 9.35 20.78 -12.01
N ASN A 166 10.11 19.68 -11.92
CA ASN A 166 11.02 19.39 -10.80
C ASN A 166 12.51 19.62 -11.15
N GLY A 167 12.84 19.75 -12.44
CA GLY A 167 14.18 20.09 -12.92
C GLY A 167 14.21 20.26 -14.44
N ASP A 168 15.29 20.84 -14.98
CA ASP A 168 15.43 21.09 -16.43
C ASP A 168 16.85 20.81 -16.95
N THR A 169 17.61 20.00 -16.21
CA THR A 169 19.02 19.73 -16.50
C THR A 169 19.24 18.77 -17.67
N ASP A 170 18.27 17.91 -17.99
CA ASP A 170 18.39 16.96 -19.11
C ASP A 170 17.81 17.50 -20.43
N ALA A 171 18.33 16.98 -21.54
CA ALA A 171 17.97 17.45 -22.88
C ALA A 171 16.52 17.09 -23.27
N ALA A 172 15.99 15.97 -22.78
CA ALA A 172 14.62 15.55 -23.08
C ALA A 172 13.63 16.51 -22.42
N THR A 173 13.86 16.89 -21.16
CA THR A 173 13.06 17.87 -20.44
C THR A 173 13.10 19.25 -21.09
N ARG A 174 14.28 19.77 -21.46
CA ARG A 174 14.35 21.05 -22.20
C ARG A 174 13.60 21.01 -23.53
N SER A 175 13.71 19.90 -24.26
CA SER A 175 12.97 19.69 -25.51
C SER A 175 11.46 19.65 -25.27
N PHE A 176 11.01 18.97 -24.21
CA PHE A 176 9.61 18.90 -23.79
C PHE A 176 9.07 20.28 -23.42
N LEU A 177 9.77 21.02 -22.57
CA LEU A 177 9.39 22.39 -22.17
C LEU A 177 9.30 23.32 -23.37
N LYS A 178 10.25 23.24 -24.32
CA LYS A 178 10.19 24.04 -25.56
C LYS A 178 8.92 23.74 -26.37
N ALA A 179 8.54 22.48 -26.49
CA ALA A 179 7.31 22.09 -27.20
C ALA A 179 6.04 22.49 -26.44
N ALA A 180 6.07 22.46 -25.11
CA ALA A 180 4.97 22.95 -24.30
C ALA A 180 4.81 24.47 -24.49
N GLN A 181 5.90 25.23 -24.34
CA GLN A 181 5.93 26.68 -24.49
C GLN A 181 5.61 27.19 -25.90
N SER A 182 5.77 26.37 -26.95
CA SER A 182 5.35 26.76 -28.30
C SER A 182 3.83 26.89 -28.47
N ASN A 183 3.03 26.41 -27.50
CA ASN A 183 1.59 26.62 -27.45
C ASN A 183 1.20 27.96 -26.78
N GLY A 184 2.17 28.82 -26.47
CA GLY A 184 1.92 30.16 -25.93
C GLY A 184 1.21 30.12 -24.57
N ASP A 185 0.19 30.94 -24.44
CA ASP A 185 -0.65 31.09 -23.23
C ASP A 185 -1.56 29.90 -22.95
N ALA A 186 -1.73 28.99 -23.91
CA ALA A 186 -2.43 27.72 -23.70
C ALA A 186 -1.71 26.78 -22.72
N VAL A 187 -0.43 27.04 -22.40
CA VAL A 187 0.37 26.24 -21.48
C VAL A 187 0.86 27.08 -20.31
N ARG A 188 0.63 26.60 -19.08
CA ARG A 188 1.16 27.18 -17.84
C ARG A 188 2.23 26.28 -17.24
N VAL A 189 3.46 26.78 -17.16
CA VAL A 189 4.59 26.06 -16.52
C VAL A 189 4.67 26.42 -15.04
N VAL A 190 4.57 25.41 -14.17
CA VAL A 190 4.68 25.54 -12.71
C VAL A 190 6.00 24.89 -12.27
N LYS A 191 6.93 25.70 -11.79
CA LYS A 191 8.26 25.27 -11.33
C LYS A 191 8.29 24.98 -9.83
N GLY A 192 9.38 24.36 -9.38
CA GLY A 192 9.63 24.08 -7.96
C GLY A 192 8.83 22.90 -7.42
N GLN A 193 8.38 22.01 -8.30
CA GLN A 193 7.70 20.79 -7.92
C GLN A 193 8.71 19.74 -7.45
N GLU A 194 8.28 18.82 -6.60
CA GLU A 194 9.10 17.68 -6.21
C GLU A 194 9.06 16.60 -7.30
N LYS A 195 10.09 15.75 -7.29
CA LYS A 195 10.12 14.57 -8.16
C LYS A 195 9.09 13.55 -7.67
N LEU A 196 8.23 13.10 -8.57
CA LEU A 196 7.26 12.05 -8.28
C LEU A 196 7.92 10.68 -8.39
N GLU A 197 7.70 9.84 -7.39
CA GLU A 197 8.17 8.46 -7.35
C GLU A 197 7.01 7.54 -6.97
N THR A 198 6.98 6.34 -7.53
CA THR A 198 5.96 5.34 -7.16
C THR A 198 6.18 4.93 -5.71
N GLN A 199 5.10 4.89 -4.92
CA GLN A 199 5.19 4.49 -3.53
C GLN A 199 5.03 2.97 -3.38
N ALA A 200 5.89 2.34 -2.57
CA ALA A 200 5.75 0.94 -2.20
C ALA A 200 5.88 0.74 -0.69
N VAL A 201 5.06 -0.15 -0.15
CA VAL A 201 5.22 -0.69 1.20
C VAL A 201 5.76 -2.11 1.05
N VAL A 202 6.99 -2.35 1.54
CA VAL A 202 7.66 -3.64 1.45
C VAL A 202 7.51 -4.37 2.78
N PRO A 203 6.72 -5.45 2.88
CA PRO A 203 6.51 -6.13 4.15
C PRO A 203 7.78 -6.83 4.66
N PRO A 204 8.10 -6.79 5.96
CA PRO A 204 9.09 -7.66 6.57
C PRO A 204 8.84 -9.13 6.25
N GLY A 205 9.91 -9.87 5.98
CA GLY A 205 9.89 -11.27 5.55
C GLY A 205 9.79 -11.49 4.04
N SER A 206 9.48 -10.44 3.26
CA SER A 206 9.31 -10.52 1.80
C SER A 206 10.62 -10.83 1.06
N ARG A 207 10.50 -11.25 -0.21
CA ARG A 207 11.64 -11.42 -1.13
C ARG A 207 12.46 -10.14 -1.29
N MET A 208 13.78 -10.24 -1.13
CA MET A 208 14.73 -9.18 -1.45
C MET A 208 15.80 -9.72 -2.40
N THR A 209 15.97 -9.09 -3.57
CA THR A 209 16.97 -9.49 -4.57
C THR A 209 18.01 -8.41 -4.78
N PHE A 210 19.26 -8.82 -5.05
CA PHE A 210 20.39 -7.93 -5.31
C PHE A 210 21.48 -8.73 -6.03
N ASN A 211 22.15 -8.16 -7.05
CA ASN A 211 23.29 -8.78 -7.75
C ASN A 211 23.11 -10.27 -8.14
N GLY A 212 21.89 -10.71 -8.46
CA GLY A 212 21.57 -12.13 -8.76
C GLY A 212 21.38 -13.03 -7.53
N TYR A 213 21.61 -12.52 -6.32
CA TYR A 213 21.37 -13.17 -5.05
C TYR A 213 19.99 -12.89 -4.48
N LEU A 214 19.66 -13.64 -3.43
CA LEU A 214 18.38 -13.62 -2.74
C LEU A 214 18.57 -13.55 -1.22
N CYS A 215 17.87 -12.62 -0.60
CA CYS A 215 17.63 -12.57 0.83
C CYS A 215 16.14 -12.28 1.08
N SER A 216 15.81 -12.03 2.34
CA SER A 216 14.51 -11.62 2.82
C SER A 216 14.60 -10.24 3.46
N VAL A 217 13.50 -9.48 3.43
CA VAL A 217 13.40 -8.15 4.02
C VAL A 217 13.34 -8.27 5.54
N GLY A 218 14.17 -7.50 6.25
CA GLY A 218 14.14 -7.36 7.71
C GLY A 218 13.11 -6.32 8.17
N TYR A 219 13.54 -5.39 9.03
CA TYR A 219 12.65 -4.42 9.68
C TYR A 219 12.89 -2.99 9.24
N GLY A 220 11.82 -2.19 9.17
CA GLY A 220 11.91 -0.74 8.97
C GLY A 220 12.26 -0.03 10.27
N ALA A 221 13.18 0.90 10.22
CA ALA A 221 13.49 1.77 11.35
C ALA A 221 13.76 3.20 10.85
N LYS A 222 13.88 4.14 11.78
CA LYS A 222 14.32 5.50 11.51
C LYS A 222 15.60 5.81 12.25
N ASP A 223 16.49 6.55 11.59
CA ASP A 223 17.61 7.18 12.27
C ASP A 223 17.15 8.43 13.07
N ARG A 224 18.11 9.08 13.74
CA ARG A 224 17.86 10.26 14.57
C ARG A 224 17.34 11.47 13.78
N ASN A 225 17.53 11.49 12.46
CA ASN A 225 17.05 12.55 11.57
C ASN A 225 15.68 12.18 10.95
N GLY A 226 15.07 11.07 11.36
CA GLY A 226 13.80 10.59 10.83
C GLY A 226 13.91 9.89 9.47
N LYS A 227 15.13 9.64 8.97
CA LYS A 227 15.33 8.96 7.69
C LYS A 227 15.01 7.48 7.83
N GLN A 228 14.19 6.98 6.90
CA GLN A 228 13.81 5.57 6.83
C GLN A 228 14.99 4.70 6.42
N VAL A 229 15.21 3.62 7.17
CA VAL A 229 16.21 2.60 6.88
C VAL A 229 15.60 1.21 6.98
N LEU A 230 16.13 0.29 6.18
CA LEU A 230 15.95 -1.14 6.35
C LEU A 230 17.09 -1.64 7.24
N VAL A 231 16.74 -2.36 8.31
CA VAL A 231 17.67 -3.15 9.12
C VAL A 231 17.60 -4.59 8.62
N THR A 232 18.74 -5.16 8.19
CA THR A 232 18.82 -6.50 7.58
C THR A 232 20.10 -7.23 8.00
N ALA A 233 20.30 -8.45 7.50
CA ALA A 233 21.54 -9.20 7.69
C ALA A 233 22.69 -8.51 6.95
N GLY A 234 23.84 -8.39 7.62
CA GLY A 234 25.01 -7.70 7.09
C GLY A 234 25.57 -8.36 5.84
N HIS A 235 25.60 -9.70 5.78
CA HIS A 235 26.11 -10.44 4.63
C HIS A 235 25.26 -10.25 3.36
N CYS A 236 23.97 -9.91 3.49
CA CYS A 236 23.12 -9.58 2.33
C CYS A 236 23.49 -8.23 1.69
N ILE A 237 24.23 -7.39 2.41
CA ILE A 237 24.56 -6.04 1.97
C ILE A 237 26.05 -5.71 2.14
N GLU A 238 26.92 -6.72 2.13
CA GLU A 238 28.37 -6.55 2.30
C GLU A 238 28.94 -5.51 1.32
N ASP A 239 28.60 -5.65 0.04
CA ASP A 239 29.02 -4.71 -1.03
C ASP A 239 28.11 -3.49 -1.19
N LEU A 240 27.25 -3.21 -0.21
CA LEU A 240 26.30 -2.10 -0.22
C LEU A 240 25.42 -2.02 -1.50
N PRO A 241 24.80 -3.14 -1.94
CA PRO A 241 24.12 -3.22 -3.22
C PRO A 241 22.81 -2.43 -3.25
N ALA A 242 22.30 -2.18 -4.45
CA ALA A 242 20.89 -1.82 -4.64
C ALA A 242 20.01 -3.04 -4.39
N LEU A 243 18.90 -2.81 -3.67
CA LEU A 243 17.97 -3.85 -3.22
C LEU A 243 16.65 -3.71 -3.97
N ALA A 244 16.14 -4.83 -4.47
CA ALA A 244 14.90 -4.88 -5.23
C ALA A 244 13.86 -5.80 -4.59
N TYR A 245 12.59 -5.39 -4.69
CA TYR A 245 11.39 -6.12 -4.34
C TYR A 245 10.51 -6.20 -5.60
N ASN A 246 10.12 -7.41 -6.00
CA ASN A 246 9.38 -7.66 -7.25
C ASN A 246 10.01 -7.04 -8.52
N GLY A 247 11.35 -6.99 -8.56
CA GLY A 247 12.10 -6.42 -9.69
C GLY A 247 12.25 -4.90 -9.65
N THR A 248 11.62 -4.22 -8.68
CA THR A 248 11.72 -2.77 -8.50
C THR A 248 12.65 -2.46 -7.35
N ARG A 249 13.59 -1.53 -7.57
CA ARG A 249 14.49 -1.05 -6.52
C ARG A 249 13.71 -0.33 -5.42
N PHE A 250 13.99 -0.64 -4.15
CA PHE A 250 13.35 0.01 -3.01
C PHE A 250 14.33 0.55 -1.95
N ALA A 251 15.57 0.10 -1.95
CA ALA A 251 16.58 0.53 -1.00
C ALA A 251 18.00 0.34 -1.55
N LYS A 252 19.00 0.92 -0.89
CA LYS A 252 20.43 0.68 -1.14
C LYS A 252 21.19 0.50 0.16
N GLY A 253 22.05 -0.53 0.23
CA GLY A 253 22.95 -0.74 1.35
C GLY A 253 23.78 0.51 1.64
N THR A 254 24.01 0.80 2.92
CA THR A 254 24.83 1.96 3.33
C THR A 254 25.91 1.61 4.33
N HIS A 255 25.62 0.69 5.26
CA HIS A 255 26.58 0.25 6.27
C HIS A 255 26.33 -1.21 6.61
N THR A 256 27.40 -1.95 6.88
CA THR A 256 27.36 -3.35 7.31
C THR A 256 28.46 -3.59 8.33
N ARG A 257 28.25 -4.54 9.26
CA ARG A 257 29.29 -5.05 10.17
C ARG A 257 29.79 -6.44 9.79
N PHE A 258 29.36 -6.93 8.64
CA PHE A 258 29.77 -8.20 8.11
C PHE A 258 30.89 -7.99 7.09
N ALA A 259 31.96 -8.77 7.23
CA ALA A 259 33.01 -8.91 6.25
C ALA A 259 33.49 -10.37 6.21
N LEU A 260 33.49 -10.95 5.02
CA LEU A 260 33.91 -12.34 4.79
C LEU A 260 35.37 -12.55 5.22
N GLY A 261 35.65 -13.71 5.84
CA GLY A 261 37.00 -14.10 6.30
C GLY A 261 37.53 -13.36 7.53
N THR A 262 36.69 -12.59 8.21
CA THR A 262 37.07 -11.85 9.43
C THR A 262 36.17 -12.20 10.62
N ARG A 263 36.49 -11.65 11.80
CA ARG A 263 35.54 -11.63 12.92
C ARG A 263 34.48 -10.57 12.64
N SER A 264 33.24 -11.02 12.50
CA SER A 264 32.14 -10.23 11.95
C SER A 264 30.92 -10.22 12.88
N VAL A 265 29.98 -9.32 12.57
CA VAL A 265 28.63 -9.29 13.14
C VAL A 265 27.64 -9.15 12.00
N ASP A 266 26.59 -9.96 11.98
CA ASP A 266 25.71 -10.07 10.82
C ASP A 266 24.53 -9.10 10.87
N MET A 267 24.85 -7.81 10.97
CA MET A 267 23.89 -6.70 10.92
C MET A 267 24.31 -5.67 9.87
N GLY A 268 23.33 -5.05 9.24
CA GLY A 268 23.55 -3.94 8.33
C GLY A 268 22.30 -3.09 8.14
N ILE A 269 22.51 -1.90 7.58
CA ILE A 269 21.45 -0.94 7.26
C ILE A 269 21.51 -0.48 5.80
N ALA A 270 20.33 -0.35 5.21
CA ALA A 270 20.12 0.19 3.87
C ALA A 270 19.23 1.43 3.93
N ALA A 271 19.56 2.47 3.17
CA ALA A 271 18.68 3.62 3.00
C ALA A 271 17.50 3.20 2.14
N VAL A 272 16.28 3.45 2.62
CA VAL A 272 15.06 3.23 1.83
C VAL A 272 14.92 4.39 0.86
N ASP A 273 14.67 4.08 -0.42
CA ASP A 273 14.49 5.10 -1.45
C ASP A 273 13.20 5.91 -1.17
N ALA A 274 13.15 7.17 -1.65
CA ALA A 274 11.99 8.02 -1.42
C ALA A 274 10.70 7.41 -1.99
N GLY A 275 9.56 7.72 -1.37
CA GLY A 275 8.27 7.09 -1.68
C GLY A 275 8.12 5.65 -1.18
N ASN A 276 9.21 4.95 -0.86
CA ASN A 276 9.15 3.58 -0.32
C ASN A 276 9.16 3.56 1.20
N SER A 277 8.61 2.48 1.76
CA SER A 277 8.65 2.19 3.19
C SER A 277 8.74 0.69 3.43
N ILE A 278 9.24 0.31 4.61
CA ILE A 278 9.10 -1.06 5.09
C ILE A 278 7.82 -1.14 5.92
N GLY A 279 7.00 -2.14 5.63
CA GLY A 279 5.70 -2.33 6.27
C GLY A 279 5.78 -2.60 7.77
N LEU A 280 4.67 -2.33 8.46
CA LEU A 280 4.51 -2.56 9.90
C LEU A 280 3.87 -3.91 10.22
N ASP A 281 3.54 -4.68 9.18
CA ASP A 281 2.92 -5.98 9.26
C ASP A 281 3.83 -6.99 8.53
N ILE A 282 4.33 -7.99 9.26
CA ILE A 282 5.16 -9.07 8.73
C ILE A 282 4.29 -9.97 7.87
N THR A 283 4.73 -10.27 6.63
CA THR A 283 4.03 -11.23 5.78
C THR A 283 4.23 -12.64 6.30
N THR A 284 3.20 -13.47 6.21
CA THR A 284 3.29 -14.90 6.56
C THR A 284 3.11 -15.79 5.33
N TYR A 285 3.18 -15.22 4.12
CA TYR A 285 2.98 -15.91 2.84
C TYR A 285 1.67 -16.72 2.80
N GLY A 286 0.61 -16.20 3.43
CA GLY A 286 -0.70 -16.86 3.51
C GLY A 286 -0.76 -18.07 4.45
N ARG A 287 0.30 -18.35 5.22
CA ARG A 287 0.31 -19.42 6.24
C ARG A 287 -0.49 -19.04 7.50
N ALA A 288 -0.65 -17.74 7.73
CA ALA A 288 -1.46 -17.14 8.78
C ALA A 288 -1.98 -15.76 8.29
N GLY A 289 -2.64 -15.00 9.17
CA GLY A 289 -2.77 -13.54 8.96
C GLY A 289 -1.40 -12.86 8.98
N THR A 290 -1.34 -11.58 8.61
CA THR A 290 -0.12 -10.78 8.82
C THR A 290 0.10 -10.53 10.31
N VAL A 291 1.37 -10.38 10.72
CA VAL A 291 1.72 -10.18 12.14
C VAL A 291 2.17 -8.73 12.36
N PRO A 292 1.48 -7.92 13.17
CA PRO A 292 1.85 -6.54 13.39
C PRO A 292 3.13 -6.44 14.23
N VAL A 293 3.96 -5.44 13.92
CA VAL A 293 5.13 -5.07 14.71
C VAL A 293 4.76 -3.94 15.66
N LYS A 294 4.69 -4.24 16.96
CA LYS A 294 4.36 -3.26 18.01
C LYS A 294 5.54 -2.87 18.90
N GLY A 295 6.69 -3.51 18.72
CA GLY A 295 7.89 -3.21 19.49
C GLY A 295 9.02 -4.19 19.20
N SER A 296 10.11 -4.04 19.95
CA SER A 296 11.32 -4.87 19.85
C SER A 296 11.75 -5.46 21.20
N LYS A 297 10.81 -5.72 22.11
CA LYS A 297 11.15 -6.31 23.40
C LYS A 297 11.75 -7.71 23.20
N ARG A 298 13.02 -7.88 23.57
CA ARG A 298 13.75 -9.14 23.47
C ARG A 298 13.05 -10.24 24.28
N ALA A 299 12.76 -11.36 23.63
CA ALA A 299 12.19 -12.54 24.26
C ALA A 299 13.28 -13.33 25.01
N PRO A 300 12.98 -13.93 26.17
CA PRO A 300 13.95 -14.74 26.89
C PRO A 300 14.20 -16.09 26.18
N SER A 301 15.33 -16.73 26.50
CA SER A 301 15.61 -18.12 26.09
C SER A 301 14.44 -19.06 26.42
N GLY A 302 14.08 -19.94 25.48
CA GLY A 302 12.94 -20.84 25.57
C GLY A 302 11.59 -20.25 25.13
N ALA A 303 11.50 -18.93 24.91
CA ALA A 303 10.30 -18.30 24.39
C ALA A 303 9.96 -18.77 22.97
N ALA A 304 8.67 -18.86 22.66
CA ALA A 304 8.21 -19.17 21.31
C ALA A 304 8.46 -17.99 20.37
N LEU A 305 8.86 -18.29 19.14
CA LEU A 305 9.01 -17.30 18.09
C LEU A 305 8.71 -17.90 16.71
N CYS A 306 8.52 -17.03 15.73
CA CYS A 306 8.42 -17.38 14.33
C CYS A 306 9.35 -16.52 13.48
N LYS A 307 9.69 -17.02 12.29
CA LYS A 307 10.43 -16.32 11.24
C LYS A 307 9.57 -16.25 9.98
N SER A 308 9.54 -15.07 9.36
CA SER A 308 9.16 -14.92 7.96
C SER A 308 10.38 -14.75 7.06
N GLY A 309 10.44 -15.50 5.95
CA GLY A 309 11.49 -15.35 4.93
C GLY A 309 11.08 -15.99 3.60
N GLN A 310 11.71 -15.57 2.51
CA GLN A 310 11.30 -15.90 1.15
C GLN A 310 11.41 -17.39 0.79
N THR A 311 12.27 -18.15 1.45
CA THR A 311 12.52 -19.55 1.07
C THR A 311 11.61 -20.48 1.86
N THR A 312 11.66 -20.39 3.18
CA THR A 312 10.88 -21.29 4.05
C THR A 312 9.57 -20.68 4.52
N GLN A 313 9.29 -19.44 4.11
CA GLN A 313 8.07 -18.70 4.45
C GLN A 313 7.97 -18.52 5.96
N TRP A 314 6.92 -19.08 6.55
CA TRP A 314 6.58 -18.94 7.96
C TRP A 314 6.94 -20.20 8.74
N THR A 315 8.02 -20.14 9.53
CA THR A 315 8.48 -21.24 10.39
C THR A 315 8.56 -20.79 11.84
N CYS A 316 8.22 -21.67 12.78
CA CYS A 316 8.18 -21.35 14.21
C CYS A 316 8.99 -22.35 15.04
N GLY A 317 9.37 -21.92 16.24
CA GLY A 317 10.26 -22.65 17.14
C GLY A 317 10.46 -21.88 18.44
N LYS A 318 11.63 -22.05 19.06
CA LYS A 318 11.98 -21.42 20.34
C LYS A 318 13.33 -20.73 20.29
N VAL A 319 13.46 -19.67 21.08
CA VAL A 319 14.74 -19.01 21.31
C VAL A 319 15.64 -20.01 22.03
N GLY A 320 16.87 -20.18 21.54
CA GLY A 320 17.93 -20.91 22.22
C GLY A 320 18.69 -19.99 23.15
N SER A 321 19.97 -19.76 22.87
CA SER A 321 20.87 -18.90 23.64
C SER A 321 21.17 -17.60 22.91
N TYR A 322 21.47 -16.54 23.65
CA TYR A 322 22.02 -15.29 23.11
C TYR A 322 23.55 -15.28 23.22
N ASN A 323 24.19 -14.32 22.56
CA ASN A 323 25.65 -14.16 22.53
C ASN A 323 26.38 -15.41 22.01
N VAL A 324 25.82 -16.00 20.94
CA VAL A 324 26.38 -17.16 20.25
C VAL A 324 27.37 -16.68 19.20
N SER A 325 28.51 -17.37 19.13
CA SER A 325 29.49 -17.23 18.05
C SER A 325 29.38 -18.43 17.12
N VAL A 326 29.31 -18.16 15.81
CA VAL A 326 29.13 -19.17 14.76
C VAL A 326 30.22 -18.99 13.72
N THR A 327 30.85 -20.08 13.32
CA THR A 327 31.73 -20.10 12.14
C THR A 327 30.92 -20.53 10.94
N TYR A 328 30.75 -19.64 9.96
CA TYR A 328 30.16 -19.96 8.67
C TYR A 328 31.24 -20.34 7.67
N THR A 329 31.12 -21.54 7.11
CA THR A 329 31.97 -22.01 6.02
C THR A 329 31.47 -21.45 4.69
N ASP A 330 32.36 -20.85 3.90
CA ASP A 330 32.02 -20.43 2.55
C ASP A 330 31.96 -21.65 1.62
N GLN A 331 30.81 -21.82 0.96
CA GLN A 331 30.56 -22.96 0.09
C GLN A 331 31.32 -22.86 -1.24
N ASN A 332 31.83 -21.68 -1.58
CA ASN A 332 32.62 -21.45 -2.79
C ASN A 332 34.13 -21.60 -2.56
N GLY A 333 34.54 -22.07 -1.38
CA GLY A 333 35.95 -22.30 -1.03
C GLY A 333 36.71 -21.05 -0.57
N GLY A 334 36.00 -19.95 -0.31
CA GLY A 334 36.52 -18.79 0.38
C GLY A 334 36.74 -19.00 1.89
N PRO A 335 37.19 -17.95 2.60
CA PRO A 335 37.55 -18.08 4.00
C PRO A 335 36.32 -18.23 4.91
N ASP A 336 36.44 -19.11 5.90
CA ASP A 336 35.48 -19.22 6.99
C ASP A 336 35.32 -17.89 7.73
N THR A 337 34.09 -17.54 8.09
CA THR A 337 33.77 -16.28 8.75
C THR A 337 33.21 -16.54 10.15
N VAL A 338 33.83 -15.97 11.18
CA VAL A 338 33.34 -16.08 12.56
C VAL A 338 32.40 -14.91 12.84
N VAL A 339 31.12 -15.18 13.01
CA VAL A 339 30.10 -14.20 13.36
C VAL A 339 29.77 -14.30 14.84
N THR A 340 29.77 -13.16 15.53
CA THR A 340 29.56 -13.08 16.99
C THR A 340 28.28 -12.31 17.33
N GLY A 341 27.76 -12.51 18.55
CA GLY A 341 26.59 -11.76 19.05
C GLY A 341 25.24 -12.26 18.49
N LEU A 342 25.20 -13.48 17.95
CA LEU A 342 23.97 -14.07 17.44
C LEU A 342 23.11 -14.65 18.56
N ALA A 343 21.85 -14.92 18.24
CA ALA A 343 20.99 -15.80 19.03
C ALA A 343 20.74 -17.11 18.27
N SER A 344 20.77 -18.24 18.96
CA SER A 344 20.36 -19.53 18.40
C SER A 344 18.85 -19.72 18.52
N SER A 345 18.29 -20.57 17.68
CA SER A 345 16.85 -20.87 17.64
C SER A 345 16.61 -22.27 17.09
N SER A 346 15.46 -22.87 17.45
CA SER A 346 14.98 -24.11 16.84
C SER A 346 14.13 -23.88 15.58
N VAL A 347 14.06 -22.64 15.09
CA VAL A 347 13.32 -22.28 13.88
C VAL A 347 14.09 -22.76 12.65
N CYS A 348 13.40 -23.48 11.76
CA CYS A 348 14.02 -23.94 10.52
C CYS A 348 14.23 -22.78 9.52
N THR A 349 15.41 -22.76 8.89
CA THR A 349 15.81 -21.78 7.88
C THR A 349 16.58 -22.45 6.73
N GLN A 350 16.56 -21.83 5.54
CA GLN A 350 17.34 -22.23 4.37
C GLN A 350 17.91 -21.00 3.63
N GLY A 351 18.80 -21.23 2.65
CA GLY A 351 19.36 -20.17 1.81
C GLY A 351 18.26 -19.29 1.19
N GLY A 352 18.41 -17.97 1.28
CA GLY A 352 17.39 -16.99 0.87
C GLY A 352 16.49 -16.47 2.02
N ASP A 353 16.44 -17.16 3.16
CA ASP A 353 15.77 -16.64 4.37
C ASP A 353 16.60 -15.59 5.11
N SER A 354 17.90 -15.45 4.79
CA SER A 354 18.81 -14.43 5.32
C SER A 354 18.17 -13.04 5.33
N GLY A 355 18.33 -12.29 6.43
CA GLY A 355 17.65 -11.00 6.63
C GLY A 355 16.18 -11.09 7.09
N GLY A 356 15.55 -12.27 6.98
CA GLY A 356 14.13 -12.49 7.27
C GLY A 356 13.74 -12.20 8.72
N ALA A 357 12.50 -11.77 8.91
CA ALA A 357 11.99 -11.19 10.15
C ALA A 357 11.62 -12.26 11.20
N TYR A 358 12.32 -12.27 12.33
CA TYR A 358 12.00 -13.06 13.53
C TYR A 358 11.08 -12.26 14.46
N VAL A 359 9.99 -12.85 14.95
CA VAL A 359 8.98 -12.21 15.81
C VAL A 359 8.50 -13.15 16.91
N SER A 360 8.26 -12.62 18.10
CA SER A 360 7.64 -13.30 19.24
C SER A 360 6.39 -12.53 19.65
N GLY A 361 5.20 -13.09 19.40
CA GLY A 361 3.95 -12.35 19.53
C GLY A 361 3.89 -11.22 18.50
N ASP A 362 3.86 -9.97 18.98
CA ASP A 362 3.94 -8.74 18.17
C ASP A 362 5.27 -7.99 18.36
N GLN A 363 6.27 -8.64 18.97
CA GLN A 363 7.58 -8.06 19.25
C GLN A 363 8.63 -8.57 18.26
N ALA A 364 9.22 -7.67 17.49
CA ALA A 364 10.31 -7.97 16.57
C ALA A 364 11.58 -8.40 17.33
N GLN A 365 12.18 -9.52 16.92
CA GLN A 365 13.29 -10.16 17.63
C GLN A 365 14.62 -10.06 16.89
N GLY A 366 14.63 -10.09 15.56
CA GLY A 366 15.89 -10.12 14.82
C GLY A 366 15.76 -10.50 13.36
N MET A 367 16.90 -10.62 12.70
CA MET A 367 17.01 -10.98 11.29
C MET A 367 17.76 -12.29 11.13
N THR A 368 17.29 -13.20 10.25
CA THR A 368 18.00 -14.45 9.95
C THR A 368 19.46 -14.17 9.59
N SER A 369 20.39 -14.81 10.28
CA SER A 369 21.81 -14.82 9.89
C SER A 369 22.10 -16.06 9.05
N GLY A 370 21.78 -17.24 9.57
CA GLY A 370 22.06 -18.50 8.87
C GLY A 370 21.60 -19.72 9.65
N GLY A 371 22.01 -20.90 9.19
CA GLY A 371 21.70 -22.19 9.80
C GLY A 371 22.44 -23.33 9.08
N PRO A 372 22.23 -24.59 9.48
CA PRO A 372 22.89 -25.72 8.86
C PRO A 372 22.58 -25.81 7.35
N SER A 373 23.62 -25.95 6.52
CA SER A 373 23.52 -25.90 5.05
C SER A 373 22.72 -27.06 4.43
N ASN A 374 22.71 -28.22 5.08
CA ASN A 374 22.01 -29.42 4.63
C ASN A 374 20.61 -29.60 5.26
N GLN A 375 20.16 -28.66 6.08
CA GLN A 375 18.85 -28.71 6.72
C GLN A 375 17.71 -28.57 5.71
N ARG A 376 16.65 -29.37 5.91
CA ARG A 376 15.43 -29.32 5.11
C ARG A 376 14.22 -28.97 5.99
N CYS A 377 13.55 -27.87 5.68
CA CYS A 377 12.30 -27.51 6.32
C CYS A 377 11.16 -28.27 5.63
N ASN A 378 10.39 -29.03 6.40
CA ASN A 378 9.33 -29.89 5.86
C ASN A 378 8.02 -29.15 5.58
N GLY A 379 8.06 -27.80 5.54
CA GLY A 379 6.93 -26.94 5.17
C GLY A 379 5.82 -26.84 6.22
N GLN A 380 5.99 -27.47 7.39
CA GLN A 380 5.06 -27.36 8.51
C GLN A 380 5.44 -26.21 9.43
N VAL A 381 4.44 -25.56 10.03
CA VAL A 381 4.62 -24.71 11.21
C VAL A 381 5.20 -25.63 12.28
N ASN A 382 6.46 -25.40 12.68
CA ASN A 382 7.32 -26.27 13.51
C ASN A 382 8.14 -27.35 12.78
N SER A 383 8.50 -27.13 11.51
CA SER A 383 9.57 -27.91 10.85
C SER A 383 10.79 -28.00 11.79
N PRO A 384 11.23 -29.19 12.21
CA PRO A 384 12.37 -29.32 13.12
C PRO A 384 13.62 -28.79 12.41
N GLY A 385 14.40 -28.01 13.14
CA GLY A 385 15.62 -27.44 12.61
C GLY A 385 16.31 -26.57 13.64
N SER A 386 17.28 -25.81 13.15
CA SER A 386 17.99 -24.80 13.89
C SER A 386 18.34 -23.64 12.97
N SER A 387 18.51 -22.50 13.59
CA SER A 387 18.97 -21.29 12.94
C SER A 387 19.70 -20.40 13.94
N TYR A 388 20.36 -19.39 13.38
CA TYR A 388 20.91 -18.28 14.09
C TYR A 388 20.36 -16.99 13.51
N PHE A 389 20.04 -16.04 14.37
CA PHE A 389 19.54 -14.73 13.99
C PHE A 389 20.31 -13.65 14.72
N GLN A 390 20.47 -12.51 14.08
CA GLN A 390 21.02 -11.32 14.69
C GLN A 390 19.92 -10.61 15.50
N PRO A 391 20.06 -10.43 16.83
CA PRO A 391 19.07 -9.69 17.61
C PRO A 391 18.85 -8.27 17.06
N LEU A 392 17.59 -7.88 16.90
CA LEU A 392 17.22 -6.61 16.29
C LEU A 392 17.61 -5.43 17.19
N ASP A 393 17.37 -5.55 18.49
CA ASP A 393 17.71 -4.52 19.48
C ASP A 393 19.21 -4.23 19.54
N ASP A 394 20.08 -5.23 19.31
CA ASP A 394 21.53 -4.99 19.17
C ASP A 394 21.84 -4.11 17.93
N ALA A 395 21.19 -4.39 16.80
CA ALA A 395 21.35 -3.60 15.59
C ALA A 395 20.78 -2.18 15.74
N LEU A 396 19.59 -2.04 16.35
CA LEU A 396 18.99 -0.74 16.63
C LEU A 396 19.86 0.09 17.57
N ALA A 397 20.40 -0.51 18.63
CA ALA A 397 21.29 0.17 19.56
C ALA A 397 22.59 0.60 18.89
N TYR A 398 23.24 -0.30 18.13
CA TYR A 398 24.50 -0.02 17.45
C TYR A 398 24.37 1.13 16.44
N TYR A 399 23.33 1.12 15.62
CA TYR A 399 23.10 2.14 14.59
C TYR A 399 22.32 3.37 15.10
N GLY A 400 21.89 3.38 16.37
CA GLY A 400 21.14 4.49 16.97
C GLY A 400 19.77 4.70 16.32
N LEU A 401 19.04 3.61 16.05
CA LEU A 401 17.78 3.61 15.31
C LEU A 401 16.57 3.41 16.23
N THR A 402 15.42 3.91 15.79
CA THR A 402 14.10 3.65 16.39
C THR A 402 13.29 2.76 15.45
N LEU A 403 12.80 1.62 15.95
CA LEU A 403 11.98 0.69 15.18
C LEU A 403 10.66 1.36 14.73
N ASN A 404 10.26 1.14 13.47
CA ASN A 404 8.92 1.48 13.02
C ASN A 404 7.91 0.48 13.62
N THR A 405 6.87 1.01 14.26
CA THR A 405 5.83 0.22 14.92
C THR A 405 4.45 0.72 14.51
N LYS A 406 3.46 -0.16 14.62
CA LYS A 406 2.04 0.11 14.29
C LYS A 406 1.32 0.91 15.36
#